data_AF-A0AAV5TU98-F1
#
_entry.id   AF-A0AAV5TU98-F1
#
_cell.length_a   1.000
_cell.length_b   1.000
_cell.length_c   1.000
_cell.angle_alpha   90.00
_cell.angle_beta   90.00
_cell.angle_gamma   90.00
#
_symmetry.space_group_name_H-M   'P 1'
#
loop_
_entity.id
_entity.type
_entity.pdbx_description
1 polymer ?
#
loop_
_entity_poly.entity_id
_entity_poly.type
_entity_poly.pdbx_seq_one_letter_code
_entity_poly.pdbx_strand_id
1 'polypeptide(L)'
;ARVEEQPKKEAKRTHPTKKKQSKRAERTLNMTSSEDESEGDDEGGWLVTCICGTTDDDAEEMIECAHCKLRWEHVDCIFPYAKNAPEGAYICHYCKPRPTELTREQARAYQVKAQKKKRNDGGVKRKL
;
A
#
# COMPACT_ATOMS: atom_id res chain seq x y z
N ALA A 1 -29.89 31.37 -33.73
CA ALA A 1 -30.73 30.61 -32.79
C ALA A 1 -31.01 29.24 -33.38
N ARG A 2 -30.37 28.20 -32.86
CA ARG A 2 -30.61 26.79 -33.23
C ARG A 2 -30.73 26.01 -31.94
N VAL A 3 -31.98 25.78 -31.53
CA VAL A 3 -32.34 24.95 -30.38
C VAL A 3 -32.58 23.55 -30.92
N GLU A 4 -31.74 22.60 -30.51
CA GLU A 4 -31.94 21.18 -30.80
C GLU A 4 -32.48 20.52 -29.53
N GLU A 5 -33.77 20.17 -29.58
CA GLU A 5 -34.50 19.43 -28.55
C GLU A 5 -34.11 17.95 -28.56
N GLN A 6 -33.90 17.38 -27.36
CA GLN A 6 -33.73 15.94 -27.14
C GLN A 6 -35.06 15.30 -26.71
N PRO A 7 -35.44 14.11 -27.23
CA PRO A 7 -36.56 13.34 -26.69
C PRO A 7 -36.14 12.30 -25.64
N LYS A 8 -36.98 12.23 -24.60
CA LYS A 8 -37.04 11.39 -23.41
C LYS A 8 -37.21 9.89 -23.71
N LYS A 9 -36.71 8.99 -22.85
CA LYS A 9 -37.42 7.76 -22.39
C LYS A 9 -37.00 7.33 -20.95
N GLU A 10 -38.00 7.23 -20.08
CA GLU A 10 -38.02 6.70 -18.71
C GLU A 10 -38.42 5.21 -18.68
N ALA A 11 -37.95 4.45 -17.68
CA ALA A 11 -38.70 3.44 -16.88
C ALA A 11 -37.70 2.72 -15.94
N LYS A 12 -37.55 3.05 -14.65
CA LYS A 12 -38.37 2.69 -13.46
C LYS A 12 -38.60 1.19 -13.27
N ARG A 13 -38.17 0.66 -12.12
CA ARG A 13 -38.85 -0.32 -11.22
C ARG A 13 -37.91 -0.64 -10.03
N THR A 14 -38.08 0.01 -8.88
CA THR A 14 -38.89 -0.38 -7.70
C THR A 14 -38.46 -1.68 -7.02
N HIS A 15 -37.88 -1.56 -5.82
CA HIS A 15 -37.88 -2.64 -4.82
C HIS A 15 -38.51 -2.17 -3.50
N PRO A 16 -39.33 -3.03 -2.85
CA PRO A 16 -40.26 -2.67 -1.78
C PRO A 16 -39.68 -2.62 -0.37
N THR A 17 -40.37 -1.88 0.49
CA THR A 17 -40.15 -1.68 1.93
C THR A 17 -40.93 -2.67 2.81
N LYS A 18 -40.35 -3.14 3.93
CA LYS A 18 -40.84 -3.05 5.35
C LYS A 18 -40.49 -4.26 6.25
N LYS A 19 -39.68 -3.97 7.30
CA LYS A 19 -39.82 -4.21 8.76
C LYS A 19 -40.47 -5.52 9.30
N LYS A 20 -39.77 -6.27 10.20
CA LYS A 20 -39.85 -6.20 11.70
C LYS A 20 -39.11 -7.36 12.42
N GLN A 21 -38.33 -6.97 13.46
CA GLN A 21 -38.12 -7.59 14.80
C GLN A 21 -37.83 -9.10 14.96
N SER A 22 -36.68 -9.46 15.56
CA SER A 22 -36.60 -9.76 17.02
C SER A 22 -35.25 -10.36 17.47
N LYS A 23 -34.82 -9.92 18.67
CA LYS A 23 -34.10 -10.61 19.76
C LYS A 23 -32.62 -11.05 19.62
N ARG A 24 -31.78 -10.27 20.33
CA ARG A 24 -30.78 -10.65 21.36
C ARG A 24 -29.70 -11.68 20.99
N ALA A 25 -28.48 -11.15 20.81
CA ALA A 25 -27.26 -11.67 21.40
C ALA A 25 -26.23 -10.53 21.40
N GLU A 26 -26.19 -9.76 22.49
CA GLU A 26 -25.08 -8.86 22.80
C GLU A 26 -23.76 -9.65 22.82
N ARG A 27 -22.97 -9.50 21.75
CA ARG A 27 -21.55 -9.83 21.72
C ARG A 27 -20.79 -8.53 21.74
N THR A 28 -20.18 -8.29 22.89
CA THR A 28 -19.22 -7.24 23.21
C THR A 28 -18.24 -7.01 22.05
N LEU A 29 -18.47 -5.94 21.29
CA LEU A 29 -17.44 -5.40 20.40
C LEU A 29 -16.55 -4.54 21.30
N ASN A 30 -15.57 -5.21 21.90
CA ASN A 30 -14.36 -4.59 22.42
C ASN A 30 -13.67 -3.90 21.23
N MET A 31 -14.11 -2.68 20.95
CA MET A 31 -13.48 -1.82 19.97
C MET A 31 -12.37 -1.10 20.70
N THR A 32 -11.31 -1.86 20.96
CA THR A 32 -10.02 -1.29 21.35
C THR A 32 -9.54 -0.56 20.11
N SER A 33 -9.79 0.74 20.08
CA SER A 33 -9.02 1.67 19.27
C SER A 33 -7.58 1.44 19.68
N SER A 34 -6.86 0.59 18.95
CA SER A 34 -5.40 0.57 19.00
C SER A 34 -4.98 1.86 18.31
N GLU A 35 -5.04 2.94 19.07
CA GLU A 35 -4.21 4.10 18.91
C GLU A 35 -2.78 3.57 19.07
N ASP A 36 -2.22 3.12 17.93
CA ASP A 36 -0.80 2.84 17.77
C ASP A 36 -0.09 4.19 17.72
N GLU A 37 -0.17 4.91 18.83
CA GLU A 37 0.69 6.05 19.12
C GLU A 37 2.03 5.43 19.50
N SER A 38 2.76 4.99 18.48
CA SER A 38 4.17 4.66 18.62
C SER A 38 4.93 5.97 18.83
N GLU A 39 4.81 6.52 20.04
CA GLU A 39 5.73 7.52 20.58
C GLU A 39 7.04 6.83 20.93
N GLY A 40 7.69 6.28 19.91
CA GLY A 40 9.10 5.92 19.92
C GLY A 40 9.88 7.18 19.59
N ASP A 41 10.26 7.91 20.64
CA ASP A 41 11.36 8.86 20.62
C ASP A 41 12.65 8.09 20.27
N ASP A 42 12.85 7.81 18.99
CA ASP A 42 14.00 7.05 18.51
C ASP A 42 15.15 8.01 18.19
N GLU A 43 16.02 8.14 19.20
CA GLU A 43 17.35 8.71 19.12
C GLU A 43 18.19 7.92 18.08
N GLY A 44 18.02 8.20 16.78
CA GLY A 44 18.92 7.76 15.72
C GLY A 44 18.50 6.54 14.88
N GLY A 45 17.23 6.15 14.89
CA GLY A 45 16.72 4.95 14.22
C GLY A 45 16.51 5.07 12.72
N TRP A 46 16.63 3.94 12.04
CA TRP A 46 16.26 3.82 10.64
C TRP A 46 14.75 3.56 10.52
N LEU A 47 14.11 4.33 9.66
CA LEU A 47 12.68 4.33 9.41
C LEU A 47 12.40 3.73 8.03
N VAL A 48 11.66 2.63 7.99
CA VAL A 48 11.09 2.13 6.74
C VAL A 48 9.83 2.94 6.44
N THR A 49 9.85 3.72 5.37
CA THR A 49 8.65 4.42 4.90
C THR A 49 8.65 4.43 3.38
N CYS A 50 8.12 3.35 2.79
CA CYS A 50 8.09 3.15 1.35
C CYS A 50 6.74 3.57 0.75
N ILE A 51 6.71 3.91 -0.54
CA ILE A 51 5.48 4.33 -1.23
C ILE A 51 4.38 3.25 -1.28
N CYS A 52 4.72 1.97 -1.04
CA CYS A 52 3.74 0.87 -0.88
C CYS A 52 2.99 0.93 0.46
N GLY A 53 3.48 1.72 1.41
CA GLY A 53 2.98 1.86 2.77
C GLY A 53 3.50 0.84 3.77
N THR A 54 4.55 0.08 3.43
CA THR A 54 5.29 -0.74 4.38
C THR A 54 6.03 0.17 5.37
N THR A 55 6.03 -0.23 6.65
CA THR A 55 6.68 0.48 7.77
C THR A 55 7.75 -0.35 8.47
N ASP A 56 7.98 -1.59 8.02
CA ASP A 56 8.89 -2.58 8.58
C ASP A 56 9.79 -3.21 7.49
N ASP A 57 10.88 -3.87 7.88
CA ASP A 57 11.75 -4.57 6.91
C ASP A 57 11.16 -5.94 6.54
N ASP A 58 10.58 -6.01 5.34
CA ASP A 58 9.96 -7.20 4.74
C ASP A 58 10.98 -8.22 4.16
N ALA A 59 12.29 -8.05 4.39
CA ALA A 59 13.38 -8.80 3.76
C ALA A 59 13.38 -8.69 2.21
N GLU A 60 12.88 -7.56 1.71
CA GLU A 60 12.96 -7.13 0.32
C GLU A 60 14.15 -6.19 0.12
N GLU A 61 14.61 -6.00 -1.11
CA GLU A 61 15.77 -5.13 -1.36
C GLU A 61 15.41 -3.68 -1.04
N MET A 62 16.15 -3.08 -0.10
CA MET A 62 15.93 -1.74 0.38
C MET A 62 17.09 -0.80 0.03
N ILE A 63 16.79 0.48 -0.15
CA ILE A 63 17.77 1.53 -0.42
C ILE A 63 17.66 2.67 0.61
N GLU A 64 18.81 3.07 1.16
CA GLU A 64 18.93 4.15 2.13
C GLU A 64 18.93 5.52 1.44
N CYS A 65 18.20 6.49 2.00
CA CYS A 65 18.30 7.88 1.59
C CYS A 65 19.66 8.49 1.96
N ALA A 66 20.44 8.90 0.97
CA ALA A 66 21.72 9.59 1.17
C ALA A 66 21.61 10.98 1.80
N HIS A 67 20.43 11.62 1.76
CA HIS A 67 20.23 12.95 2.33
C HIS A 67 19.88 12.90 3.82
N CYS A 68 18.80 12.21 4.19
CA CYS A 68 18.38 12.16 5.59
C CYS A 68 19.02 11.01 6.38
N LYS A 69 19.54 9.97 5.72
CA LYS A 69 20.16 8.77 6.36
C LYS A 69 19.26 7.98 7.32
N LEU A 70 18.02 8.43 7.51
CA LEU A 70 17.04 7.76 8.35
C LEU A 70 16.11 6.87 7.53
N ARG A 71 15.83 7.21 6.26
CA ARG A 71 14.71 6.62 5.52
C ARG A 71 15.12 5.52 4.57
N TRP A 72 14.43 4.38 4.64
CA TRP A 72 14.61 3.22 3.79
C TRP A 72 13.36 2.93 2.98
N GLU A 73 13.56 2.58 1.71
CA GLU A 73 12.49 2.30 0.75
C GLU A 73 12.83 1.09 -0.11
N HIS A 74 11.82 0.38 -0.60
CA HIS A 74 12.04 -0.76 -1.49
C HIS A 74 12.57 -0.29 -2.85
N VAL A 75 13.65 -0.91 -3.33
CA VAL A 75 14.24 -0.61 -4.65
C VAL A 75 13.21 -0.77 -5.74
N ASP A 76 12.47 -1.89 -5.74
CA ASP A 76 11.46 -2.17 -6.77
C ASP A 76 10.22 -1.25 -6.72
N CYS A 77 9.91 -0.67 -5.56
CA CYS A 77 8.84 0.33 -5.48
C CYS A 77 9.26 1.65 -6.13
N ILE A 78 10.53 2.01 -5.97
CA ILE A 78 11.05 3.28 -6.46
C ILE A 78 11.54 3.20 -7.91
N PHE A 79 12.03 2.02 -8.31
CA PHE A 79 12.62 1.74 -9.61
C PHE A 79 12.02 0.47 -10.25
N PRO A 80 10.71 0.45 -10.53
CA PRO A 80 9.94 -0.77 -10.90
C PRO A 80 10.36 -1.47 -12.21
N TYR A 81 11.26 -0.86 -12.98
CA TYR A 81 11.78 -1.39 -14.24
C TYR A 81 13.31 -1.48 -14.24
N ALA A 82 13.97 -1.06 -13.17
CA ALA A 82 15.40 -1.21 -13.04
C ALA A 82 15.72 -2.66 -12.64
N LYS A 83 16.81 -3.19 -13.21
CA LYS A 83 17.29 -4.53 -12.83
C LYS A 83 17.97 -4.54 -11.46
N ASN A 84 18.58 -3.40 -11.11
CA ASN A 84 19.32 -3.17 -9.88
C ASN A 84 18.99 -1.77 -9.36
N ALA A 85 19.28 -1.51 -8.09
CA ALA A 85 19.33 -0.14 -7.56
C ALA A 85 20.21 0.77 -8.43
N PRO A 86 19.86 2.06 -8.59
CA PRO A 86 20.69 3.00 -9.35
C PRO A 86 22.06 3.15 -8.70
N GLU A 87 23.08 3.34 -9.53
CA GLU A 87 24.40 3.72 -9.06
C GLU A 87 24.37 5.15 -8.52
N GLY A 88 24.99 5.38 -7.36
CA GLY A 88 25.14 6.70 -6.74
C GLY A 88 24.18 6.99 -5.58
N ALA A 89 24.09 8.28 -5.23
CA ALA A 89 23.35 8.72 -4.04
C ALA A 89 21.85 8.76 -4.29
N TYR A 90 21.10 7.91 -3.57
CA TYR A 90 19.65 7.92 -3.58
C TYR A 90 19.07 9.02 -2.67
N ILE A 91 17.98 9.69 -3.09
CA ILE A 91 17.23 10.62 -2.25
C ILE A 91 15.76 10.18 -2.21
N CYS A 92 15.22 9.99 -1.00
CA CYS A 92 13.87 9.50 -0.78
C CYS A 92 12.78 10.48 -1.22
N HIS A 93 11.55 9.98 -1.36
CA HIS A 93 10.41 10.79 -1.81
C HIS A 93 10.02 11.92 -0.86
N TYR A 94 10.41 11.86 0.42
CA TYR A 94 10.22 12.96 1.38
C TYR A 94 11.27 14.07 1.19
N CYS A 95 12.54 13.70 1.01
CA CYS A 95 13.62 14.66 0.84
C CYS A 95 13.61 15.31 -0.54
N LYS A 96 13.17 14.57 -1.57
CA LYS A 96 13.00 15.06 -2.93
C LYS A 96 11.71 14.48 -3.54
N PRO A 97 10.55 15.14 -3.30
CA PRO A 97 9.28 14.74 -3.89
C PRO A 97 9.39 14.67 -5.41
N ARG A 98 8.99 13.54 -5.98
CA ARG A 98 8.96 13.29 -7.42
C ARG A 98 7.69 12.49 -7.77
N PRO A 99 7.15 12.65 -8.99
CA PRO A 99 6.13 11.74 -9.47
C PRO A 99 6.71 10.32 -9.48
N THR A 100 5.99 9.39 -8.86
CA THR A 100 6.36 7.97 -8.84
C THR A 100 5.70 7.28 -10.03
N GLU A 101 6.43 6.38 -10.68
CA GLU A 101 5.92 5.54 -11.78
C GLU A 101 4.79 4.60 -11.31
N LEU A 102 4.81 4.25 -10.02
CA LEU A 102 3.78 3.42 -9.38
C LEU A 102 2.89 4.25 -8.47
N THR A 103 1.60 3.92 -8.47
CA THR A 103 0.70 4.29 -7.36
C THR A 103 1.00 3.44 -6.12
N ARG A 104 0.52 3.88 -4.95
CA ARG A 104 0.64 3.12 -3.70
C ARG A 104 0.08 1.69 -3.82
N GLU A 105 -1.06 1.54 -4.49
CA GLU A 105 -1.73 0.26 -4.71
C GLU A 105 -0.90 -0.64 -5.63
N GLN A 106 -0.30 -0.09 -6.69
CA GLN A 106 0.56 -0.83 -7.61
C GLN A 106 1.84 -1.29 -6.92
N ALA A 107 2.49 -0.41 -6.16
CA ALA A 107 3.68 -0.73 -5.36
C ALA A 107 3.39 -1.82 -4.33
N ARG A 108 2.26 -1.74 -3.63
CA ARG A 108 1.81 -2.80 -2.72
C ARG A 108 1.56 -4.13 -3.43
N ALA A 109 0.86 -4.10 -4.57
CA ALA A 109 0.59 -5.30 -5.34
C ALA A 109 1.87 -5.96 -5.86
N TYR A 110 2.89 -5.16 -6.19
CA TYR A 110 4.21 -5.65 -6.57
C TYR A 110 4.85 -6.43 -5.42
N GLN A 111 4.93 -5.86 -4.21
CA GLN A 111 5.53 -6.53 -3.05
C GLN A 111 4.81 -7.83 -2.67
N VAL A 112 3.47 -7.84 -2.71
CA VAL A 112 2.68 -9.06 -2.47
C VAL A 112 3.02 -10.17 -3.48
N LYS A 113 3.30 -9.81 -4.74
CA LYS A 113 3.70 -10.79 -5.76
C LYS A 113 5.14 -11.26 -5.55
N ALA A 114 6.07 -10.37 -5.22
CA ALA A 114 7.46 -10.69 -4.94
C ALA A 114 7.57 -11.69 -3.77
N GLN A 115 6.91 -11.41 -2.65
CA GLN A 115 6.88 -12.31 -1.49
C GLN A 115 6.23 -13.67 -1.82
N LYS A 116 5.12 -13.70 -2.58
CA LYS A 116 4.49 -14.96 -3.02
C LYS A 116 5.44 -15.80 -3.89
N LYS A 117 6.18 -15.15 -4.79
CA LYS A 117 7.17 -15.82 -5.64
C LYS A 117 8.29 -16.42 -4.79
N LYS A 118 8.89 -15.66 -3.87
CA LYS A 118 9.91 -16.15 -2.93
C LYS A 118 9.43 -17.35 -2.11
N ARG A 119 8.18 -17.33 -1.63
CA ARG A 119 7.58 -18.46 -0.91
C ARG A 119 7.46 -19.72 -1.78
N ASN A 120 7.15 -19.55 -3.06
CA ASN A 120 7.03 -20.65 -4.00
C ASN A 120 8.42 -21.20 -4.41
N ASP A 121 9.39 -20.33 -4.67
CA ASP A 121 10.76 -20.68 -5.02
C ASP A 121 11.52 -21.30 -3.83
N GLY A 122 11.30 -20.81 -2.61
CA GLY A 122 11.84 -21.38 -1.37
C GLY A 122 11.25 -22.75 -0.99
N GLY A 123 10.18 -23.19 -1.66
CA GLY A 123 9.61 -24.53 -1.53
C GLY A 123 10.34 -25.61 -2.32
N VAL A 124 11.23 -25.24 -3.26
CA VAL A 124 12.05 -26.19 -4.02
C VAL A 124 13.25 -26.62 -3.18
N LYS A 125 13.02 -27.54 -2.23
CA LYS A 125 14.10 -28.25 -1.53
C LYS A 125 14.98 -28.94 -2.57
N ARG A 126 16.19 -28.41 -2.79
CA ARG A 126 17.25 -29.10 -3.55
C ARG A 126 17.46 -30.46 -2.89
N LYS A 127 17.07 -31.53 -3.60
CA LYS A 127 17.32 -32.91 -3.20
C LYS A 127 18.85 -33.09 -3.21
N LEU A 128 19.48 -33.15 -2.02
CA LEU A 128 20.82 -33.71 -1.88
C LEU A 128 20.79 -35.19 -2.25
#